data_AF-A0A8T5B3K9-F1
#
_entry.id   AF-A0A8T5B3K9-F1
#
_cell.length_a   1.000
_cell.length_b   1.000
_cell.length_c   1.000
_cell.angle_alpha   90.00
_cell.angle_beta   90.00
_cell.angle_gamma   90.00
#
_symmetry.space_group_name_H-M   'P 1'
#
loop_
_entity.id
_entity.type
_entity.pdbx_description
1 polymer ?
#
loop_
_entity_poly.entity_id
_entity_poly.type
_entity_poly.pdbx_seq_one_letter_code
_entity_poly.pdbx_strand_id
1 'polypeptide(L)' 'MAKIQVNVKLEEDLLREVEYLVESGLYSSKTEAFIEALKLLLRVQKGKMILQRIEKIREGTEAYPSVGQALAEMHEEEEF' A
#
# COMPACT_ATOMS: atom_id res chain seq x y z
N MET A 1 -5.33 -4.35 24.86
CA MET A 1 -5.55 -3.17 23.98
C MET A 1 -6.96 -2.67 24.18
N ALA A 2 -7.16 -1.36 24.27
CA ALA A 2 -8.50 -0.78 24.38
C ALA A 2 -9.29 -1.03 23.09
N LYS A 3 -10.54 -1.48 23.20
CA LYS A 3 -11.46 -1.56 22.06
C LYS A 3 -12.09 -0.18 21.88
N ILE A 4 -12.02 0.35 20.67
CA ILE A 4 -12.67 1.61 20.29
C ILE A 4 -13.88 1.25 19.41
N GLN A 5 -15.04 1.81 19.73
CA GLN A 5 -16.25 1.67 18.92
C GLN A 5 -16.39 2.88 17.99
N VAL A 6 -16.73 2.62 16.73
CA VAL A 6 -16.90 3.64 15.69
C VAL A 6 -18.27 3.45 15.06
N ASN A 7 -18.97 4.56 14.79
CA ASN A 7 -20.23 4.56 14.04
C ASN A 7 -19.99 5.16 12.65
N VAL A 8 -20.47 4.48 11.61
CA VAL A 8 -20.35 4.89 10.22
C VAL A 8 -21.70 4.81 9.53
N LYS A 9 -21.96 5.74 8.60
CA LYS A 9 -23.10 5.66 7.68
C LYS A 9 -22.64 4.93 6.44
N LEU A 10 -23.41 3.93 6.02
CA LEU A 10 -23.14 3.11 4.84
C LEU A 10 -24.37 3.15 3.92
N GLU A 11 -24.11 2.95 2.63
CA GLU A 11 -25.18 2.67 1.68
C GLU A 11 -25.82 1.32 2.01
N GLU A 12 -27.14 1.22 1.82
CA GLU A 12 -27.90 0.03 2.18
C GLU A 12 -27.43 -1.19 1.38
N ASP A 13 -27.22 -1.02 0.08
CA ASP A 13 -26.80 -2.11 -0.81
C ASP A 13 -25.44 -2.67 -0.40
N LEU A 14 -24.50 -1.81 0.05
CA LEU A 14 -23.21 -2.26 0.56
C LEU A 14 -23.35 -3.08 1.85
N LEU A 15 -24.26 -2.69 2.74
CA LEU A 15 -24.51 -3.46 3.95
C LEU A 15 -25.09 -4.84 3.63
N ARG A 16 -26.00 -4.93 2.64
CA ARG A 16 -26.59 -6.19 2.18
C ARG A 16 -25.55 -7.15 1.61
N GLU A 17 -24.59 -6.65 0.83
CA GLU A 17 -23.47 -7.47 0.35
C GLU A 17 -22.65 -8.04 1.52
N VAL A 18 -22.37 -7.23 2.55
CA VAL A 18 -21.65 -7.72 3.74
C VAL A 18 -22.48 -8.74 4.52
N GLU A 19 -23.79 -8.55 4.63
CA GLU A 19 -24.72 -9.50 5.23
C GLU A 19 -24.67 -10.86 4.52
N TYR A 20 -24.71 -10.85 3.19
CA TYR A 20 -24.62 -12.07 2.39
C TYR A 20 -23.32 -12.85 2.67
N LEU A 21 -22.19 -12.15 2.86
CA LEU A 21 -20.92 -12.82 3.20
C LEU A 21 -20.94 -13.48 4.58
N VAL A 22 -21.75 -12.96 5.51
CA VAL A 22 -21.96 -13.60 6.83
C VAL A 22 -22.92 -14.77 6.71
N GLU A 23 -24.02 -14.59 5.98
CA GLU A 23 -25.05 -15.64 5.77
C GLU A 23 -24.52 -16.85 5.01
N SER A 24 -23.62 -16.63 4.05
CA SER A 24 -22.91 -17.69 3.32
C SER A 24 -21.86 -18.43 4.16
N GLY A 25 -21.58 -17.96 5.37
CA GLY A 25 -20.61 -18.56 6.28
C GLY A 25 -19.15 -18.21 5.98
N LEU A 26 -18.88 -17.29 5.04
CA LEU A 26 -17.52 -16.83 4.77
C LEU A 26 -16.96 -16.00 5.94
N TYR A 27 -17.84 -15.27 6.63
CA TYR A 27 -17.51 -14.52 7.84
C TYR A 27 -18.40 -14.92 9.02
N SER A 28 -17.83 -14.91 10.22
CA SER A 28 -18.59 -15.19 11.44
C SER A 28 -19.48 -14.02 11.87
N SER A 29 -19.17 -12.79 11.43
CA SER A 29 -19.95 -11.59 11.75
C SER A 29 -19.64 -10.43 10.81
N LYS A 30 -20.54 -9.45 10.73
CA LYS A 30 -20.32 -8.20 9.98
C LYS A 30 -19.08 -7.45 10.49
N THR A 31 -18.88 -7.44 11.81
CA THR A 31 -17.72 -6.82 12.45
C THR A 31 -16.41 -7.42 11.95
N GLU A 32 -16.34 -8.75 11.80
CA GLU A 32 -15.16 -9.42 11.27
C GLU A 32 -14.90 -9.01 9.82
N ALA A 33 -15.93 -9.05 8.97
CA ALA A 33 -15.84 -8.64 7.57
C ALA A 33 -15.35 -7.17 7.44
N PHE A 34 -15.93 -6.25 8.21
CA PHE A 34 -15.51 -4.85 8.20
C PHE A 34 -14.07 -4.66 8.68
N ILE A 35 -13.65 -5.37 9.73
CA ILE A 35 -12.27 -5.31 10.22
C ILE A 35 -11.29 -5.78 9.15
N GLU A 36 -11.60 -6.87 8.45
CA GLU A 36 -10.73 -7.38 7.39
C GLU A 36 -10.68 -6.40 6.20
N ALA A 37 -11.82 -5.89 5.76
CA ALA A 37 -11.90 -4.88 4.70
C ALA A 37 -11.04 -3.65 5.01
N LEU A 38 -11.10 -3.13 6.25
CA LEU A 38 -10.28 -2.00 6.69
C LEU A 38 -8.79 -2.34 6.70
N LYS A 39 -8.40 -3.54 7.15
CA LYS A 39 -7.00 -3.99 7.11
C LYS A 39 -6.48 -4.08 5.67
N LEU A 40 -7.28 -4.63 4.76
CA LEU A 40 -6.94 -4.73 3.34
C LEU A 40 -6.76 -3.34 2.72
N LEU A 41 -7.70 -2.42 2.99
CA LEU A 41 -7.59 -1.03 2.56
C LEU A 41 -6.28 -0.39 3.04
N LEU A 42 -5.96 -0.50 4.33
CA LEU A 42 -4.73 0.07 4.89
C LEU A 42 -3.47 -0.53 4.26
N ARG A 43 -3.44 -1.84 3.99
CA ARG A 43 -2.32 -2.50 3.31
C ARG A 43 -2.14 -2.00 1.89
N VAL A 44 -3.23 -1.89 1.13
CA VAL A 44 -3.21 -1.37 -0.25
C VAL A 44 -2.70 0.06 -0.29
N GLN A 45 -3.17 0.93 0.61
CA GLN A 45 -2.70 2.32 0.64
C GLN A 45 -1.22 2.43 1.00
N LYS A 46 -0.74 1.63 1.95
CA LYS A 46 0.70 1.55 2.25
C LYS A 46 1.52 1.09 1.05
N GLY A 47 1.07 0.05 0.34
CA GLY A 47 1.72 -0.42 -0.89
C GLY A 47 1.78 0.66 -1.97
N LYS A 48 0.68 1.37 -2.21
CA LYS A 48 0.63 2.48 -3.17
C LYS A 48 1.62 3.60 -2.83
N MET A 49 1.72 3.99 -1.55
CA MET A 49 2.70 5.00 -1.11
C MET A 49 4.14 4.54 -1.35
N ILE A 50 4.44 3.25 -1.12
CA ILE A 50 5.77 2.69 -1.40
C ILE A 50 6.08 2.77 -2.89
N LEU A 51 5.15 2.33 -3.75
CA LEU A 51 5.31 2.39 -5.21
C LEU A 51 5.52 3.83 -5.70
N GLN A 52 4.74 4.79 -5.21
CA GLN A 52 4.92 6.20 -5.53
C GLN A 52 6.31 6.72 -5.12
N ARG A 53 6.86 6.22 -4.00
CA ARG A 53 8.20 6.60 -3.55
C ARG A 53 9.29 5.97 -4.43
N ILE A 54 9.10 4.73 -4.87
CA ILE A 54 10.00 4.07 -5.82
C ILE A 54 10.03 4.84 -7.15
N GLU A 55 8.87 5.19 -7.70
CA GLU A 55 8.80 5.97 -8.95
C GLU A 55 9.48 7.33 -8.81
N LYS A 56 9.29 8.05 -7.70
CA LYS A 56 9.99 9.31 -7.44
C LYS A 56 11.51 9.16 -7.37
N ILE A 57 12.00 8.08 -6.77
CA ILE A 57 13.44 7.79 -6.75
C ILE A 57 13.92 7.51 -8.17
N ARG A 58 13.20 6.67 -8.92
CA ARG A 58 13.51 6.36 -10.32
C ARG A 58 13.63 7.63 -11.14
N GLU A 59 12.60 8.48 -11.19
CA GLU A 59 12.61 9.78 -11.87
C GLU A 59 13.79 10.67 -11.45
N GLY A 60 14.06 10.76 -10.15
CA GLY A 60 15.20 11.54 -9.62
C GLY A 60 16.58 10.92 -9.87
N THR A 61 16.63 9.68 -10.38
CA THR A 61 17.87 8.93 -10.64
C THR A 61 18.09 8.64 -12.13
N GLU A 62 17.17 9.03 -13.01
CA GLU A 62 17.26 8.80 -14.47
C GLU A 62 18.48 9.48 -15.10
N ALA A 63 18.99 10.57 -14.50
CA ALA A 63 20.17 11.28 -14.96
C ALA A 63 21.47 10.87 -14.24
N TYR A 64 21.42 9.95 -13.26
CA TYR A 64 22.64 9.50 -12.60
C TYR A 64 23.47 8.61 -13.53
N PRO A 65 24.80 8.76 -13.52
CA PRO A 65 25.68 7.84 -14.22
C PRO A 65 25.48 6.44 -13.64
N SER A 66 25.49 5.44 -14.52
CA SER A 66 25.51 4.04 -14.09
C SER A 66 26.74 3.77 -13.21
N VAL A 67 26.69 2.76 -12.35
CA VAL A 67 27.82 2.40 -11.48
C VAL A 67 29.12 2.23 -12.28
N GLY A 68 29.06 1.69 -13.50
CA GLY A 68 30.22 1.56 -14.38
C GLY A 68 30.72 2.89 -14.95
N GLN A 69 29.83 3.84 -15.23
CA GLN A 69 30.22 5.19 -15.66
C GLN A 69 30.82 5.98 -14.51
N ALA A 70 30.24 5.90 -13.31
CA ALA A 70 30.81 6.53 -12.12
C ALA A 70 32.19 5.96 -11.78
N LEU A 71 32.40 4.65 -11.95
CA LEU A 71 33.70 4.02 -11.74
C LEU A 71 34.73 4.43 -12.80
N ALA A 72 34.31 4.59 -14.06
CA ALA A 72 35.16 5.05 -15.14
C ALA A 72 35.59 6.52 -14.95
N GLU A 73 34.66 7.41 -14.59
CA GLU A 73 34.95 8.82 -14.29
C GLU A 73 35.91 8.96 -13.10
N MET A 74 35.74 8.16 -12.05
CA MET A 74 36.66 8.16 -10.90
C MET A 74 38.08 7.71 -11.28
N HIS A 75 38.22 6.74 -12.19
CA HIS A 75 39.54 6.31 -12.65
C HIS A 75 40.18 7.28 -13.66
N GLU A 76 39.39 8.03 -14.43
CA GLU A 76 39.90 9.10 -15.30
C GLU A 76 40.38 10.32 -14.51
N GLU A 77 39.78 10.63 -13.35
CA GLU A 77 40.22 11.72 -12.47
C GLU A 77 41.51 11.39 -11.68
N GLU A 78 41.82 10.10 -11.46
CA GLU A 78 43.04 9.67 -10.76
C GLU A 78 44.31 9.64 -11.65
N GLU A 79 44.17 9.76 -12.98
CA GLU A 79 45.28 9.77 -13.93
C GLU A 79 45.84 11.19 -14.24
N PHE A 80 45.38 12.23 -13.53
CA PHE A 80 45.88 13.62 -13.62
C PHE A 80 46.76 14.07 -12.46
#